data_AF-A0AB38VTC0-F1
#
_entry.id   AF-A0AB38VTC0-F1
#
_cell.length_a   1.000
_cell.length_b   1.000
_cell.length_c   1.000
_cell.angle_alpha   90.00
_cell.angle_beta   90.00
_cell.angle_gamma   90.00
#
_symmetry.space_group_name_H-M   'P 1'
#
loop_
_entity.id
_entity.type
_entity.pdbx_description
1 polymer ?
#
loop_
_entity_poly.entity_id
_entity_poly.type
_entity_poly.pdbx_seq_one_letter_code
_entity_poly.pdbx_strand_id
1 'polypeptide(L)'
;MLTDYEIYKRVDAMLPAEVDRELSETAISCGEPESAIATLISFASEDGLLTDKVIELLSSEYEHGVVALTLGAIVDAMKQDAA
;
A
#
# COMPACT_ATOMS: atom_id res chain seq x y z
N MET A 1 0.33 17.02 -6.30
CA MET A 1 -0.10 15.83 -5.55
C MET A 1 -1.06 15.08 -6.42
N LEU A 2 -0.83 13.77 -6.54
CA LEU A 2 -1.81 12.89 -7.16
C LEU A 2 -3.02 12.75 -6.23
N THR A 3 -4.16 12.37 -6.77
CA THR A 3 -5.31 11.93 -5.97
C THR A 3 -5.09 10.51 -5.45
N ASP A 4 -5.77 10.13 -4.36
CA ASP A 4 -5.67 8.77 -3.83
C ASP A 4 -6.05 7.70 -4.87
N TYR A 5 -7.00 7.98 -5.76
CA TYR A 5 -7.33 7.06 -6.87
C TYR A 5 -6.19 6.91 -7.88
N GLU A 6 -5.47 7.99 -8.19
CA GLU A 6 -4.31 7.93 -9.08
C GLU A 6 -3.14 7.20 -8.41
N ILE A 7 -2.96 7.40 -7.10
CA ILE A 7 -1.94 6.69 -6.33
C ILE A 7 -2.28 5.20 -6.26
N TYR A 8 -3.53 4.84 -5.95
CA TYR A 8 -4.00 3.45 -5.96
C TYR A 8 -3.66 2.75 -7.27
N LYS A 9 -4.06 3.33 -8.42
CA LYS A 9 -3.77 2.75 -9.74
C LYS A 9 -2.28 2.58 -10.00
N ARG A 10 -1.47 3.52 -9.50
CA ARG A 10 -0.02 3.47 -9.68
C ARG A 10 0.62 2.38 -8.82
N VAL A 11 0.20 2.26 -7.57
CA VAL A 11 0.63 1.19 -6.65
C VAL A 11 0.22 -0.17 -7.21
N ASP A 12 -1.04 -0.32 -7.62
CA ASP A 12 -1.58 -1.54 -8.21
C ASP A 12 -0.76 -2.00 -9.43
N ALA A 13 -0.42 -1.08 -10.33
CA ALA A 13 0.39 -1.37 -11.51
C ALA A 13 1.86 -1.70 -11.20
N MET A 14 2.36 -1.35 -10.01
CA MET A 14 3.72 -1.68 -9.56
C MET A 14 3.80 -3.04 -8.88
N LEU A 15 2.66 -3.58 -8.43
CA LEU A 15 2.58 -4.83 -7.71
C LEU A 15 2.37 -6.01 -8.66
N PRO A 16 2.92 -7.19 -8.34
CA PRO A 16 2.74 -8.38 -9.14
C PRO A 16 1.26 -8.86 -9.09
N ALA A 17 0.86 -9.70 -10.05
CA ALA A 17 -0.54 -10.12 -10.20
C ALA A 17 -1.00 -11.07 -9.08
N GLU A 18 -0.03 -11.64 -8.36
CA GLU A 18 -0.20 -12.58 -7.26
C GLU A 18 -0.75 -11.92 -5.99
N VAL A 19 -0.58 -10.60 -5.83
CA VAL A 19 -1.13 -9.86 -4.68
C VAL A 19 -2.66 -9.91 -4.70
N ASP A 20 -3.25 -10.28 -3.57
CA ASP A 20 -4.70 -10.24 -3.40
C ASP A 20 -5.23 -8.79 -3.42
N ARG A 21 -6.22 -8.56 -4.27
CA ARG A 21 -6.84 -7.26 -4.54
C ARG A 21 -8.32 -7.22 -4.16
N GLU A 22 -8.92 -8.32 -3.71
CA GLU A 22 -10.38 -8.40 -3.52
C GLU A 22 -10.88 -7.33 -2.55
N LEU A 23 -10.21 -7.19 -1.41
CA LEU A 23 -10.59 -6.19 -0.40
C LEU A 23 -10.21 -4.76 -0.82
N SER A 24 -9.10 -4.58 -1.55
CA SER A 24 -8.71 -3.25 -2.01
C SER A 24 -9.65 -2.73 -3.12
N GLU A 25 -10.07 -3.58 -4.04
CA GLU A 25 -11.05 -3.27 -5.09
C GLU A 25 -12.43 -2.99 -4.50
N THR A 26 -12.80 -3.70 -3.43
CA THR A 26 -14.03 -3.42 -2.67
C THR A 26 -13.99 -2.02 -2.07
N ALA A 27 -12.89 -1.63 -1.42
CA ALA A 27 -12.72 -0.29 -0.85
C ALA A 27 -12.77 0.81 -1.94
N ILE A 28 -12.15 0.58 -3.11
CA ILE A 28 -12.29 1.50 -4.27
C ILE A 28 -13.75 1.65 -4.70
N SER A 29 -14.49 0.55 -4.77
CA SER A 29 -15.91 0.55 -5.17
C SER A 29 -16.81 1.29 -4.16
N CYS A 30 -16.44 1.28 -2.89
CA CYS A 30 -17.09 2.04 -1.82
C CYS A 30 -16.69 3.53 -1.78
N GLY A 31 -15.72 3.94 -2.58
CA GLY A 31 -15.25 5.33 -2.62
C GLY A 31 -14.16 5.65 -1.59
N GLU A 32 -13.46 4.64 -1.08
CA GLU A 32 -12.45 4.73 -0.02
C GLU A 32 -11.03 4.39 -0.54
N PRO A 33 -10.45 5.22 -1.41
CA PRO A 33 -9.19 4.91 -2.07
C PRO A 33 -7.98 4.87 -1.12
N GLU A 34 -7.97 5.69 -0.06
CA GLU A 34 -6.89 5.65 0.93
C GLU A 34 -6.88 4.31 1.69
N SER A 35 -8.07 3.82 2.10
CA SER A 35 -8.24 2.50 2.69
C SER A 35 -7.83 1.40 1.71
N ALA A 36 -8.19 1.53 0.43
CA ALA A 36 -7.82 0.57 -0.61
C ALA A 36 -6.30 0.45 -0.77
N ILE A 37 -5.56 1.56 -0.76
CA ILE A 37 -4.10 1.56 -0.80
C ILE A 37 -3.54 0.86 0.43
N ALA A 38 -4.01 1.21 1.62
CA ALA A 38 -3.55 0.61 2.87
C ALA A 38 -3.78 -0.91 2.89
N THR A 39 -4.94 -1.38 2.45
CA THR A 39 -5.25 -2.80 2.32
C THR A 39 -4.33 -3.49 1.32
N LEU A 40 -4.13 -2.89 0.14
CA LEU A 40 -3.31 -3.45 -0.93
C LEU A 40 -1.84 -3.64 -0.51
N ILE A 41 -1.25 -2.66 0.18
CA ILE A 41 0.13 -2.77 0.65
C ILE A 41 0.31 -3.73 1.82
N SER A 42 -0.72 -3.89 2.67
CA SER A 42 -0.69 -4.90 3.73
C SER A 42 -0.58 -6.31 3.15
N PHE A 43 -1.44 -6.66 2.19
CA PHE A 43 -1.38 -7.97 1.52
C PHE A 43 -0.06 -8.15 0.77
N ALA A 44 0.36 -7.15 0.00
CA ALA A 44 1.65 -7.22 -0.68
C ALA A 44 2.82 -7.43 0.29
N SER A 45 2.78 -6.84 1.49
CA SER A 45 3.80 -7.04 2.51
C SER A 45 3.75 -8.44 3.11
N GLU A 46 2.56 -8.94 3.46
CA GLU A 46 2.37 -10.28 4.05
C GLU A 46 2.86 -11.38 3.11
N ASP A 47 2.69 -11.18 1.79
CA ASP A 47 3.17 -12.10 0.77
C ASP A 47 4.65 -11.89 0.38
N GLY A 48 5.32 -10.88 0.94
CA GLY A 48 6.72 -10.55 0.60
C GLY A 48 6.91 -9.98 -0.81
N LEU A 49 5.84 -9.42 -1.39
CA LEU A 49 5.77 -8.87 -2.74
C LEU A 49 5.83 -7.33 -2.78
N LEU A 50 5.83 -6.68 -1.61
CA LEU A 50 5.98 -5.23 -1.50
C LEU A 50 7.42 -4.82 -1.84
N THR A 51 7.56 -3.81 -2.69
CA THR A 51 8.87 -3.34 -3.17
C THR A 51 9.24 -1.99 -2.58
N ASP A 52 10.55 -1.71 -2.46
CA ASP A 52 11.07 -0.43 -1.98
C ASP A 52 10.53 0.76 -2.79
N LYS A 53 10.29 0.58 -4.09
CA LYS A 53 9.72 1.64 -4.95
C LYS A 53 8.29 2.01 -4.55
N VAL A 54 7.49 1.05 -4.10
CA VAL A 54 6.13 1.33 -3.59
C VAL A 54 6.23 2.08 -2.27
N ILE A 55 7.14 1.66 -1.39
CA ILE A 55 7.39 2.32 -0.11
C ILE A 55 7.84 3.77 -0.31
N GLU A 56 8.79 4.02 -1.21
CA GLU A 56 9.28 5.36 -1.55
C GLU A 56 8.16 6.26 -2.10
N LEU A 57 7.35 5.75 -3.02
CA LEU A 57 6.21 6.49 -3.58
C LEU A 57 5.23 6.90 -2.47
N LEU A 58 4.81 5.94 -1.64
CA LEU A 58 3.81 6.21 -0.61
C LEU A 58 4.33 7.10 0.51
N SER A 59 5.61 6.97 0.88
CA SER A 59 6.25 7.86 1.85
C SER A 59 6.31 9.31 1.35
N SER A 60 6.35 9.51 0.03
CA SER A 60 6.39 10.85 -0.58
C SER A 60 5.01 11.51 -0.73
N GLU A 61 3.95 10.71 -0.81
CA GLU A 61 2.58 11.21 -0.99
C GLU A 61 1.78 11.22 0.33
N TYR A 62 2.12 10.39 1.32
CA TYR A 62 1.41 10.28 2.60
C TYR A 62 2.32 10.55 3.80
N GLU A 63 2.19 11.74 4.39
CA GLU A 63 2.81 12.08 5.68
C GLU A 63 1.97 11.58 6.86
N HIS A 64 0.65 11.50 6.68
CA HIS A 64 -0.33 11.12 7.69
C HIS A 64 -1.43 10.24 7.07
N GLY A 65 -2.38 9.79 7.91
CA GLY A 65 -3.52 9.00 7.46
C GLY A 65 -3.30 7.49 7.57
N VAL A 66 -4.26 6.71 7.08
CA VAL A 66 -4.23 5.25 7.23
C VAL A 66 -3.08 4.64 6.43
N VAL A 67 -2.78 5.18 5.24
CA VAL A 67 -1.64 4.70 4.44
C VAL A 67 -0.31 4.93 5.16
N ALA A 68 -0.09 6.12 5.72
CA ALA A 68 1.15 6.42 6.45
C ALA A 68 1.31 5.53 7.70
N LEU A 69 0.22 5.27 8.44
CA LEU A 69 0.23 4.38 9.61
C LEU A 69 0.55 2.94 9.21
N THR A 70 -0.11 2.42 8.17
CA THR A 70 0.12 1.06 7.67
C THR A 70 1.55 0.90 7.16
N LEU A 71 2.04 1.87 6.38
CA LEU A 71 3.40 1.86 5.85
C LEU A 71 4.45 1.85 6.97
N GLY A 72 4.24 2.67 8.02
CA GLY A 72 5.11 2.67 9.19
C GLY A 72 5.17 1.31 9.88
N ALA A 73 4.00 0.68 10.09
CA ALA A 73 3.93 -0.65 10.70
C ALA A 73 4.65 -1.73 9.86
N ILE A 74 4.49 -1.70 8.54
CA ILE A 74 5.17 -2.62 7.62
C ILE A 74 6.69 -2.45 7.71
N VAL A 75 7.18 -1.21 7.59
CA VAL A 75 8.62 -0.91 7.62
C VAL A 75 9.25 -1.31 8.96
N ASP A 76 8.54 -1.12 10.07
CA ASP A 76 9.04 -1.52 11.38
C ASP A 76 9.04 -3.06 11.56
N ALA A 77 8.05 -3.77 11.02
CA ALA A 77 8.05 -5.23 10.98
C ALA A 77 9.23 -5.78 10.16
N MET A 78 9.47 -5.24 8.97
CA MET A 78 10.59 -5.65 8.11
C MET A 78 11.96 -5.47 8.78
N LYS A 79 12.13 -4.44 9.62
CA LYS A 79 13.38 -4.22 10.39
C LYS A 79 13.58 -5.25 11.50
N GLN A 80 12.49 -5.73 12.12
CA GLN A 80 12.57 -6.73 13.19
C GLN A 80 12.97 -8.10 12.64
N ASP A 81 12.49 -8.46 11.46
CA ASP A 81 12.82 -9.74 10.81
C ASP A 81 14.26 -9.81 10.28
N ALA A 82 14.91 -8.65 10.07
CA ALA A 82 16.29 -8.55 9.60
C ALA A 82 17.36 -8.59 10.71
N ALA A 83 16.95 -8.60 12.00
CA ALA A 83 17.81 -8.53 13.18
C ALA A 83 18.07 -9.90 13.82
#